data_AF-A0A2I0NX32-F1
#
_entry.id   AF-A0A2I0NX32-F1
#
_cell.length_a   1.000
_cell.length_b   1.000
_cell.length_c   1.000
_cell.angle_alpha   90.00
_cell.angle_beta   90.00
_cell.angle_gamma   90.00
#
_symmetry.space_group_name_H-M   'P 1'
#
loop_
_entity.id
_entity.type
_entity.pdbx_description
1 polymer ?
#
loop_
_entity_poly.entity_id
_entity_poly.type
_entity_poly.pdbx_seq_one_letter_code
_entity_poly.pdbx_strand_id
1 'polypeptide(L)'
;MIYAEIILVSEKLANGDFDDKIHHVNTSNLKLNYIAKIINNLNESLKTNFSQILNILNIYSNQNYMNRIETTGLLGSFKLLANGVNTLGDSITAMLVENKSNGLTLDESSNILLENVDKLNVNSNAAAASLEETAAALEEITSNIRNNTENIHKMASYSNSVTTSANDGEKLANQTTIAMDEINIQVNAINDAISVIDQIAFQTNILSLNAAVEAATAGEAGKGFSVVAAEVRNLAFRSAEAAKEIKTIVGNATSKANQGKEIANDMIKGYVELNQNITQTINLISDIEMSSKEQLVGIEQINDAINS
;
A
#
# COMPACT_ATOMS: atom_id res chain seq x y z
N MET A 1 -39.15 94.01 54.85
CA MET A 1 -39.36 92.55 54.90
C MET A 1 -39.18 91.90 53.53
N ILE A 2 -40.02 92.19 52.52
CA ILE A 2 -39.89 91.58 51.17
C ILE A 2 -38.49 91.73 50.52
N TYR A 3 -37.81 92.86 50.72
CA TYR A 3 -36.48 93.10 50.14
C TYR A 3 -35.39 92.17 50.68
N ALA A 4 -35.38 91.94 51.99
CA ALA A 4 -34.44 91.01 52.62
C ALA A 4 -34.70 89.56 52.19
N GLU A 5 -35.98 89.20 52.02
CA GLU A 5 -36.39 87.87 51.54
C GLU A 5 -36.03 87.65 50.06
N ILE A 6 -36.23 88.66 49.21
CA ILE A 6 -35.78 88.60 47.80
C ILE A 6 -34.27 88.41 47.73
N ILE A 7 -33.48 89.14 48.53
CA ILE A 7 -32.01 88.98 48.55
C ILE A 7 -31.63 87.57 49.00
N LEU A 8 -32.19 87.09 50.12
CA LEU A 8 -31.87 85.78 50.66
C LEU A 8 -32.22 84.64 49.68
N VAL A 9 -33.41 84.67 49.08
CA VAL A 9 -33.84 83.65 48.10
C VAL A 9 -33.02 83.76 46.82
N SER A 10 -32.63 84.97 46.40
CA SER A 10 -31.76 85.14 45.22
C SER A 10 -30.33 84.64 45.48
N GLU A 11 -29.80 84.79 46.69
CA GLU A 11 -28.51 84.22 47.10
C GLU A 11 -28.56 82.69 47.11
N LYS A 12 -29.63 82.10 47.66
CA LYS A 12 -29.87 80.65 47.60
C LYS A 12 -29.97 80.14 46.17
N LEU A 13 -30.75 80.83 45.33
CA LEU A 13 -30.90 80.52 43.91
C LEU A 13 -29.56 80.60 43.17
N ALA A 14 -28.72 81.60 43.46
CA ALA A 14 -27.39 81.75 42.87
C ALA A 14 -26.44 80.61 43.27
N ASN A 15 -26.63 80.02 44.45
CA ASN A 15 -25.89 78.85 44.93
C ASN A 15 -26.48 77.51 44.45
N GLY A 16 -27.58 77.52 43.69
CA GLY A 16 -28.24 76.33 43.16
C GLY A 16 -29.23 75.64 44.12
N ASP A 17 -29.61 76.30 45.22
CA ASP A 17 -30.69 75.85 46.10
C ASP A 17 -32.02 76.39 45.58
N PHE A 18 -32.87 75.47 45.10
CA PHE A 18 -34.18 75.78 44.55
C PHE A 18 -35.34 75.46 45.50
N ASP A 19 -35.09 75.10 46.76
CA ASP A 19 -36.13 74.63 47.68
C ASP A 19 -36.87 75.74 48.43
N ASP A 20 -36.33 76.96 48.45
CA ASP A 20 -36.91 78.11 49.15
C ASP A 20 -37.72 79.04 48.22
N LYS A 21 -38.68 79.81 48.77
CA LYS A 21 -39.51 80.74 47.99
C LYS A 21 -39.79 82.04 48.72
N ILE A 22 -40.04 83.11 47.95
CA ILE A 22 -40.43 84.40 48.53
C ILE A 22 -41.90 84.32 48.95
N HIS A 23 -42.18 84.44 50.24
CA HIS A 23 -43.52 84.33 50.81
C HIS A 23 -44.24 85.68 50.87
N HIS A 24 -43.53 86.80 51.02
CA HIS A 24 -44.15 88.13 51.16
C HIS A 24 -44.50 88.75 49.80
N VAL A 25 -45.49 88.20 49.08
CA VAL A 25 -45.85 88.64 47.72
C VAL A 25 -46.99 89.67 47.63
N ASN A 26 -47.52 90.14 48.77
CA ASN A 26 -48.65 91.07 48.86
C ASN A 26 -48.30 92.31 49.70
N THR A 27 -47.32 93.09 49.23
CA THR A 27 -46.94 94.37 49.85
C THR A 27 -47.58 95.56 49.13
N SER A 28 -47.50 96.75 49.72
CA SER A 28 -47.95 98.02 49.11
C SER A 28 -47.23 98.37 47.80
N ASN A 29 -46.12 97.70 47.47
CA ASN A 29 -45.34 97.93 46.25
C ASN A 29 -45.59 96.85 45.21
N LEU A 30 -46.42 97.16 44.22
CA LEU A 30 -46.81 96.24 43.14
C LEU A 30 -45.62 95.75 42.30
N LYS A 31 -44.59 96.58 42.09
CA LYS A 31 -43.40 96.19 41.31
C LYS A 31 -42.58 95.14 42.05
N LEU A 32 -42.42 95.27 43.37
CA LEU A 32 -41.71 94.26 44.18
C LEU A 32 -42.47 92.94 44.26
N ASN A 33 -43.81 93.00 44.36
CA ASN A 33 -44.65 91.80 44.30
C ASN A 33 -44.52 91.08 42.94
N TYR A 34 -44.43 91.83 41.84
CA TYR A 34 -44.22 91.26 40.51
C TYR A 34 -42.84 90.60 40.36
N ILE A 35 -41.78 91.24 40.86
CA ILE A 35 -40.42 90.66 40.89
C ILE A 35 -40.40 89.38 41.72
N ALA A 36 -41.00 89.38 42.91
CA ALA A 36 -41.07 88.20 43.76
C ALA A 36 -41.79 87.03 43.07
N LYS A 37 -42.89 87.30 42.35
CA LYS A 37 -43.59 86.30 41.54
C LYS A 37 -42.73 85.77 40.40
N ILE A 38 -41.98 86.62 39.70
CA ILE A 38 -41.04 86.18 38.65
C ILE A 38 -39.95 85.29 39.22
N ILE A 39 -39.34 85.68 40.35
CA ILE A 39 -38.27 84.90 40.98
C ILE A 39 -38.80 83.55 41.46
N ASN A 40 -39.99 83.49 42.06
CA ASN A 40 -40.62 82.23 42.44
C ASN A 40 -40.93 81.35 41.22
N ASN A 41 -41.46 81.93 40.13
CA ASN A 41 -41.73 81.18 38.89
C ASN A 41 -40.43 80.67 38.23
N LEU A 42 -39.36 81.48 38.27
CA LEU A 42 -38.03 81.09 37.81
C LEU A 42 -37.50 79.93 38.66
N ASN A 43 -37.62 80.03 39.98
CA ASN A 43 -37.18 79.01 40.92
C ASN A 43 -37.90 77.67 40.70
N GLU A 44 -39.23 77.68 40.61
CA GLU A 44 -40.04 76.47 40.34
C GLU A 44 -39.71 75.86 38.97
N SER A 45 -39.49 76.68 37.94
CA SER A 45 -39.10 76.21 36.61
C SER A 45 -37.72 75.55 36.62
N LEU A 46 -36.73 76.17 37.28
CA LEU A 46 -35.39 75.61 37.43
C LEU A 46 -35.42 74.30 38.24
N LYS A 47 -36.12 74.29 39.38
CA LYS A 47 -36.32 73.08 40.20
C LYS A 47 -36.91 71.93 39.41
N THR A 48 -37.97 72.19 38.65
CA THR A 48 -38.65 71.17 37.82
C THR A 48 -37.72 70.62 36.76
N ASN A 49 -37.04 71.51 36.02
CA ASN A 49 -36.11 71.12 34.95
C ASN A 49 -34.94 70.27 35.49
N PHE A 50 -34.33 70.68 36.61
CA PHE A 50 -33.25 69.91 37.24
C PHE A 50 -33.73 68.58 37.81
N SER A 51 -34.91 68.55 38.45
CA SER A 51 -35.49 67.32 38.99
C SER A 51 -35.77 66.29 37.88
N GLN A 52 -36.24 66.74 36.71
CA GLN A 52 -36.44 65.87 35.55
C GLN A 52 -35.12 65.27 35.04
N ILE A 53 -34.07 66.08 34.91
CA ILE A 53 -32.75 65.62 34.46
C ILE A 53 -32.16 64.63 35.48
N LEU A 54 -32.19 64.96 36.77
CA LEU A 54 -31.69 64.10 37.84
C LEU A 54 -32.45 62.77 37.88
N ASN A 55 -33.77 62.80 37.69
CA ASN A 55 -34.57 61.57 37.64
C ASN A 55 -34.13 60.66 36.47
N ILE A 56 -33.96 61.21 35.26
CA ILE A 56 -33.49 60.44 34.10
C ILE A 56 -32.07 59.90 34.33
N LEU A 57 -31.16 60.70 34.88
CA LEU A 57 -29.81 60.25 35.22
C LEU A 57 -29.82 59.13 36.27
N ASN A 58 -30.74 59.17 37.24
CA ASN A 58 -30.92 58.09 38.21
C ASN A 58 -31.45 56.79 37.56
N ILE A 59 -32.35 56.91 36.58
CA ILE A 59 -32.81 55.75 35.79
C ILE A 59 -31.65 55.18 34.96
N TYR A 60 -30.82 56.03 34.36
CA TYR A 60 -29.63 55.61 33.60
C TYR A 60 -28.60 54.92 34.51
N SER A 61 -28.45 55.38 35.76
CA SER A 61 -27.62 54.70 36.76
C SER A 61 -28.07 53.26 37.06
N ASN A 62 -29.33 52.93 36.79
CA ASN A 62 -29.87 51.58 36.88
C ASN A 62 -29.82 50.83 35.54
N GLN A 63 -28.97 51.27 34.61
CA GLN A 63 -28.75 50.69 33.28
C GLN A 63 -29.99 50.69 32.37
N ASN A 64 -30.99 51.52 32.69
CA ASN A 64 -32.18 51.68 31.88
C ASN A 64 -32.10 53.01 31.12
N TYR A 65 -31.77 52.94 29.83
CA TYR A 65 -31.55 54.11 28.98
C TYR A 65 -32.76 54.46 28.09
N MET A 66 -33.91 53.81 28.32
CA MET A 66 -35.09 53.96 27.46
C MET A 66 -35.86 55.26 27.68
N ASN A 67 -35.73 55.84 28.87
CA ASN A 67 -36.42 57.07 29.21
C ASN A 67 -35.67 58.29 28.65
N ARG A 68 -36.43 59.28 28.21
CA ARG A 68 -35.92 60.53 27.60
C ARG A 68 -36.46 61.73 28.35
N ILE A 69 -35.69 62.82 28.34
CA ILE A 69 -36.16 64.12 28.82
C ILE A 69 -37.02 64.76 27.73
N GLU A 70 -38.23 65.19 28.09
CA GLU A 70 -39.09 65.96 27.21
C GLU A 70 -38.49 67.35 26.96
N THR A 71 -38.25 67.70 25.69
CA THR A 71 -37.64 68.98 25.32
C THR A 71 -38.66 70.07 24.96
N THR A 72 -39.95 69.76 25.04
CA THR A 72 -41.05 70.66 24.67
C THR A 72 -41.13 71.81 25.67
N GLY A 73 -41.01 73.05 25.19
CA GLY A 73 -41.05 74.25 26.04
C GLY A 73 -39.71 74.64 26.70
N LEU A 74 -38.66 73.82 26.59
CA LEU A 74 -37.31 74.19 27.02
C LEU A 74 -36.64 75.11 25.99
N LEU A 75 -35.91 76.12 26.47
CA LEU A 75 -35.19 77.10 25.65
C LEU A 75 -33.72 77.21 26.09
N GLY A 76 -32.88 77.70 25.18
CA GLY A 76 -31.46 78.00 25.46
C GLY A 76 -30.68 76.79 26.01
N SER A 77 -29.84 77.04 27.01
CA SER A 77 -28.92 76.04 27.58
C SER A 77 -29.61 74.82 28.19
N PHE A 78 -30.84 74.95 28.71
CA PHE A 78 -31.59 73.81 29.26
C PHE A 78 -32.00 72.82 28.18
N LYS A 79 -32.43 73.33 27.01
CA LYS A 79 -32.74 72.46 25.87
C LYS A 79 -31.49 71.71 25.38
N LEU A 80 -30.34 72.39 25.34
CA LEU A 80 -29.07 71.77 24.97
C LEU A 80 -28.67 70.68 25.96
N LEU A 81 -28.82 70.92 27.27
CA LEU A 81 -28.54 69.93 28.30
C LEU A 81 -29.46 68.71 28.20
N ALA A 82 -30.77 68.93 28.05
CA ALA A 82 -31.73 67.85 27.86
C ALA A 82 -31.43 67.01 26.61
N ASN A 83 -31.08 67.67 25.50
CA ASN A 83 -30.63 66.99 24.28
C ASN A 83 -29.33 66.21 24.52
N GLY A 84 -28.35 66.76 25.22
CA GLY A 84 -27.09 66.09 25.52
C GLY A 84 -27.27 64.81 26.33
N VAL A 85 -28.15 64.83 27.35
CA VAL A 85 -28.50 63.63 28.13
C VAL A 85 -29.23 62.60 27.27
N ASN A 86 -30.17 63.03 26.41
CA ASN A 86 -30.85 62.13 25.48
C ASN A 86 -29.87 61.49 24.49
N THR A 87 -28.92 62.27 23.94
CA THR A 87 -27.86 61.75 23.05
C THR A 87 -26.93 60.77 23.76
N LEU A 88 -26.63 60.99 25.03
CA LEU A 88 -25.88 60.03 25.85
C LEU A 88 -26.65 58.72 26.00
N GLY A 89 -27.96 58.77 26.30
CA GLY A 89 -28.82 57.59 26.35
C GLY A 89 -28.87 56.83 25.03
N ASP A 90 -28.99 57.53 23.90
CA ASP A 90 -28.96 56.96 22.56
C ASP A 90 -27.62 56.25 22.28
N SER A 91 -26.50 56.90 22.63
CA SER A 91 -25.16 56.38 22.39
C SER A 91 -24.87 55.12 23.21
N ILE A 92 -25.26 55.11 24.49
CA ILE A 92 -25.10 53.93 25.35
C ILE A 92 -26.02 52.79 24.88
N THR A 93 -27.25 53.10 24.50
CA THR A 93 -28.18 52.09 23.97
C THR A 93 -27.63 51.45 22.70
N ALA A 94 -27.10 52.24 21.77
CA ALA A 94 -26.47 51.74 20.55
C ALA A 94 -25.27 50.81 20.87
N MET A 95 -24.40 51.23 21.79
CA MET A 95 -23.26 50.42 22.25
C MET A 95 -23.71 49.09 22.89
N LEU A 96 -24.78 49.09 23.69
CA LEU A 96 -25.31 47.87 24.32
C LEU A 96 -25.94 46.91 23.30
N VAL A 97 -26.63 47.45 22.28
CA VAL A 97 -27.16 46.63 21.17
C VAL A 97 -26.03 45.98 20.39
N GLU A 98 -24.99 46.73 20.05
CA GLU A 98 -23.80 46.21 19.38
C GLU A 98 -23.10 45.15 20.25
N ASN A 99 -22.90 45.42 21.54
CA ASN A 99 -22.28 44.48 22.47
C ASN A 99 -23.09 43.18 22.57
N LYS A 100 -24.43 43.27 22.65
CA LYS A 100 -25.30 42.09 22.67
C LYS A 100 -25.20 41.30 21.37
N SER A 101 -25.17 41.98 20.21
CA SER A 101 -24.98 41.34 18.91
C SER A 101 -23.65 40.58 18.86
N ASN A 102 -22.56 41.22 19.29
CA ASN A 102 -21.23 40.60 19.34
C ASN A 102 -21.22 39.37 20.28
N GLY A 103 -21.91 39.45 21.42
CA GLY A 103 -22.06 38.31 22.34
C GLY A 103 -22.81 37.13 21.74
N LEU A 104 -23.86 37.37 20.95
CA LEU A 104 -24.61 36.31 20.25
C LEU A 104 -23.76 35.67 19.14
N THR A 105 -23.05 36.48 18.34
CA THR A 105 -22.13 35.97 17.31
C THR A 105 -20.99 35.15 17.93
N LEU A 106 -20.47 35.57 19.08
CA LEU A 106 -19.44 34.82 19.80
C LEU A 106 -19.95 33.47 20.32
N ASP A 107 -21.18 33.44 20.85
CA ASP A 107 -21.84 32.21 21.30
C ASP A 107 -22.03 31.22 20.13
N GLU A 108 -22.57 31.69 19.01
CA GLU A 108 -22.72 30.89 17.78
C GLU A 108 -21.37 30.36 17.28
N SER A 109 -20.35 31.22 17.21
CA SER A 109 -19.00 30.83 16.80
C SER A 109 -18.38 29.79 17.73
N SER A 110 -18.64 29.89 19.03
CA SER A 110 -18.16 28.93 20.03
C SER A 110 -18.83 27.55 19.86
N ASN A 111 -20.13 27.53 19.56
CA ASN A 111 -20.85 26.29 19.28
C ASN A 111 -20.33 25.60 18.00
N ILE A 112 -20.07 26.37 16.93
CA ILE A 112 -19.47 25.85 15.69
C ILE A 112 -18.07 25.28 15.96
N LEU A 113 -17.26 25.97 16.77
CA LEU A 113 -15.93 25.49 17.14
C LEU A 113 -16.00 24.15 17.89
N LEU A 114 -16.91 24.01 18.85
CA LEU A 114 -17.11 22.76 19.57
C LEU A 114 -17.48 21.60 18.64
N GLU A 115 -18.41 21.82 17.70
CA GLU A 115 -18.80 20.81 16.72
C GLU A 115 -17.61 20.41 15.81
N ASN A 116 -16.79 21.38 15.41
CA ASN A 116 -15.59 21.12 14.61
C ASN A 116 -14.52 20.34 15.39
N VAL A 117 -14.36 20.63 16.68
CA VAL A 117 -13.45 19.89 17.56
C VAL A 117 -13.91 18.45 17.74
N ASP A 118 -15.21 18.22 17.93
CA ASP A 118 -15.77 16.86 18.03
C ASP A 118 -15.55 16.07 16.72
N LYS A 119 -15.83 16.69 15.56
CA LYS A 119 -15.54 16.07 14.25
C LYS A 119 -14.06 15.77 14.06
N LEU A 120 -13.18 16.70 14.45
CA LEU A 120 -11.74 16.50 14.37
C LEU A 120 -11.30 15.34 15.26
N ASN A 121 -11.87 15.19 16.45
CA ASN A 121 -11.57 14.10 17.37
C ASN A 121 -11.97 12.74 16.77
N VAL A 122 -13.18 12.64 16.23
CA VAL A 122 -13.66 11.43 15.53
C VAL A 122 -12.76 11.08 14.35
N ASN A 123 -12.43 12.07 13.51
CA ASN A 123 -11.56 11.85 12.36
C ASN A 123 -10.14 11.46 12.77
N SER A 124 -9.61 12.04 13.85
CA SER A 124 -8.28 11.70 14.37
C SER A 124 -8.24 10.26 14.90
N ASN A 125 -9.28 9.82 15.62
CA ASN A 125 -9.39 8.43 16.08
C ASN A 125 -9.51 7.44 14.91
N ALA A 126 -10.30 7.78 13.89
CA ALA A 126 -10.43 6.95 12.69
C ALA A 126 -9.09 6.85 11.93
N ALA A 127 -8.38 7.97 11.78
CA ALA A 127 -7.05 7.98 11.15
C ALA A 127 -6.03 7.15 11.94
N ALA A 128 -6.05 7.22 13.28
CA ALA A 128 -5.21 6.38 14.14
C ALA A 128 -5.51 4.89 13.94
N ALA A 129 -6.79 4.50 13.92
CA ALA A 129 -7.19 3.11 13.67
C ALA A 129 -6.75 2.61 12.28
N SER A 130 -6.88 3.44 11.24
CA SER A 130 -6.40 3.10 9.89
C SER A 130 -4.87 2.98 9.81
N LEU A 131 -4.14 3.78 10.59
CA LEU A 131 -2.68 3.66 10.69
C LEU A 131 -2.27 2.37 11.41
N GLU A 132 -2.97 1.97 12.48
CA GLU A 132 -2.74 0.69 13.15
C GLU A 132 -2.97 -0.50 12.19
N GLU A 133 -4.06 -0.47 11.41
CA GLU A 133 -4.34 -1.52 10.42
C GLU A 133 -3.26 -1.56 9.31
N THR A 134 -2.82 -0.40 8.85
CA THR A 134 -1.75 -0.30 7.84
C THR A 134 -0.42 -0.82 8.39
N ALA A 135 -0.08 -0.52 9.64
CA ALA A 135 1.12 -1.03 10.29
C ALA A 135 1.08 -2.56 10.43
N ALA A 136 -0.06 -3.12 10.86
CA ALA A 136 -0.25 -4.58 10.95
C ALA A 136 -0.11 -5.27 9.57
N ALA A 137 -0.69 -4.68 8.52
CA ALA A 137 -0.54 -5.18 7.15
C ALA A 137 0.92 -5.14 6.69
N LEU A 138 1.67 -4.10 7.05
CA LEU A 138 3.09 -4.01 6.71
C LEU A 138 3.96 -5.03 7.45
N GLU A 139 3.67 -5.34 8.71
CA GLU A 139 4.34 -6.43 9.41
C GLU A 139 4.12 -7.77 8.72
N GLU A 140 2.89 -8.05 8.27
CA GLU A 140 2.56 -9.27 7.52
C GLU A 140 3.31 -9.34 6.18
N ILE A 141 3.31 -8.25 5.41
CA ILE A 141 4.06 -8.18 4.14
C ILE A 141 5.55 -8.36 4.37
N THR A 142 6.12 -7.73 5.41
CA THR A 142 7.53 -7.88 5.78
C THR A 142 7.86 -9.35 6.08
N SER A 143 7.00 -10.02 6.86
CA SER A 143 7.13 -11.44 7.17
C SER A 143 7.11 -12.31 5.90
N ASN A 144 6.18 -12.03 4.99
CA ASN A 144 6.06 -12.75 3.72
C ASN A 144 7.29 -12.56 2.82
N ILE A 145 7.89 -11.37 2.77
CA ILE A 145 9.12 -11.13 1.99
C ILE A 145 10.32 -11.86 2.61
N ARG A 146 10.42 -11.92 3.94
CA ARG A 146 11.45 -12.73 4.61
C ARG A 146 11.30 -14.22 4.28
N ASN A 147 10.08 -14.74 4.36
CA ASN A 147 9.79 -16.13 3.97
C ASN A 147 10.09 -16.39 2.48
N ASN A 148 9.79 -15.45 1.58
CA ASN A 148 10.15 -15.55 0.17
C ASN A 148 11.67 -15.62 -0.02
N THR A 149 12.44 -14.81 0.71
CA THR A 149 13.91 -14.83 0.68
C THR A 149 14.46 -16.20 1.09
N GLU A 150 13.92 -16.80 2.15
CA GLU A 150 14.30 -18.17 2.53
C GLU A 150 13.95 -19.21 1.46
N ASN A 151 12.77 -19.08 0.84
CA ASN A 151 12.35 -19.98 -0.24
C ASN A 151 13.23 -19.84 -1.48
N ILE A 152 13.67 -18.63 -1.82
CA ILE A 152 14.62 -18.35 -2.90
C ILE A 152 15.96 -19.05 -2.63
N HIS A 153 16.48 -18.99 -1.40
CA HIS A 153 17.70 -19.73 -1.03
C HIS A 153 17.52 -21.25 -1.18
N LYS A 154 16.37 -21.79 -0.77
CA LYS A 154 16.05 -23.22 -0.97
C LYS A 154 15.98 -23.57 -2.47
N MET A 155 15.33 -22.73 -3.28
CA MET A 155 15.26 -22.92 -4.73
C MET A 155 16.65 -22.91 -5.36
N ALA A 156 17.54 -21.99 -4.98
CA ALA A 156 18.91 -21.96 -5.48
C ALA A 156 19.68 -23.25 -5.14
N SER A 157 19.56 -23.73 -3.90
CA SER A 157 20.16 -25.00 -3.48
C SER A 157 19.61 -26.21 -4.25
N TYR A 158 18.31 -26.25 -4.50
CA TYR A 158 17.71 -27.32 -5.30
C TYR A 158 18.12 -27.25 -6.75
N SER A 159 18.15 -26.07 -7.38
CA SER A 159 18.61 -25.91 -8.76
C SER A 159 20.07 -26.37 -8.92
N ASN A 160 20.94 -26.09 -7.95
CA ASN A 160 22.32 -26.59 -7.97
C ASN A 160 22.39 -28.13 -7.86
N SER A 161 21.55 -28.73 -7.02
CA SER A 161 21.45 -30.19 -6.89
C SER A 161 20.95 -30.84 -8.19
N VAL A 162 19.91 -30.26 -8.81
CA VAL A 162 19.36 -30.71 -10.09
C VAL A 162 20.40 -30.57 -11.21
N THR A 163 21.15 -29.47 -11.24
CA THR A 163 22.27 -29.28 -12.20
C THR A 163 23.29 -30.40 -12.07
N THR A 164 23.67 -30.76 -10.83
CA THR A 164 24.61 -31.86 -10.59
C THR A 164 24.06 -33.18 -11.10
N SER A 165 22.80 -33.51 -10.78
CA SER A 165 22.15 -34.75 -11.27
C SER A 165 22.00 -34.79 -12.79
N ALA A 166 21.71 -33.66 -13.44
CA ALA A 166 21.61 -33.58 -14.89
C ALA A 166 22.97 -33.82 -15.56
N ASN A 167 24.05 -33.22 -15.04
CA ASN A 167 25.42 -33.46 -15.52
C ASN A 167 25.85 -34.92 -15.35
N ASP A 168 25.52 -35.55 -14.22
CA ASP A 168 25.79 -36.97 -14.00
C ASP A 168 25.00 -37.84 -14.99
N GLY A 169 23.75 -37.50 -15.28
CA GLY A 169 22.93 -38.15 -16.30
C GLY A 169 23.53 -38.04 -17.70
N GLU A 170 24.00 -36.85 -18.08
CA GLU A 170 24.70 -36.61 -19.35
C GLU A 170 25.96 -37.46 -19.48
N LYS A 171 26.74 -37.57 -18.39
CA LYS A 171 27.95 -38.39 -18.35
C LYS A 171 27.63 -39.87 -18.51
N LEU A 172 26.59 -40.38 -17.85
CA LEU A 172 26.15 -41.77 -17.97
C LEU A 172 25.61 -42.07 -19.38
N ALA A 173 24.91 -41.13 -20.01
CA ALA A 173 24.47 -41.26 -21.39
C ALA A 173 25.67 -41.35 -22.36
N ASN A 174 26.68 -40.50 -22.18
CA ASN A 174 27.94 -40.58 -22.93
C ASN A 174 28.65 -41.93 -22.75
N GLN A 175 28.74 -42.43 -21.52
CA GLN A 175 29.30 -43.76 -21.25
C GLN A 175 28.50 -44.88 -21.93
N THR A 176 27.17 -44.75 -21.99
CA THR A 176 26.30 -45.70 -22.67
C THR A 176 26.56 -45.71 -24.19
N THR A 177 26.73 -44.54 -24.81
CA THR A 177 27.12 -44.43 -26.23
C THR A 177 28.43 -45.16 -26.50
N ILE A 178 29.46 -44.96 -25.66
CA ILE A 178 30.76 -45.63 -25.78
C ILE A 178 30.60 -47.15 -25.65
N ALA A 179 29.84 -47.63 -24.65
CA ALA A 179 29.61 -49.06 -24.45
C ALA A 179 28.87 -49.70 -25.64
N MET A 180 27.91 -49.01 -26.25
CA MET A 180 27.23 -49.49 -27.46
C MET A 180 28.16 -49.54 -28.67
N ASP A 181 29.12 -48.61 -28.79
CA ASP A 181 30.16 -48.67 -29.81
C ASP A 181 31.12 -49.85 -29.61
N GLU A 182 31.54 -50.11 -28.37
CA GLU A 182 32.34 -51.29 -28.05
C GLU A 182 31.60 -52.60 -28.36
N ILE A 183 30.29 -52.68 -28.04
CA ILE A 183 29.45 -53.82 -28.41
C ILE A 183 29.41 -53.98 -29.93
N ASN A 184 29.20 -52.91 -30.68
CA ASN A 184 29.19 -52.96 -32.15
C ASN A 184 30.51 -53.50 -32.72
N ILE A 185 31.66 -53.08 -32.17
CA ILE A 185 32.98 -53.61 -32.58
C ILE A 185 33.05 -55.12 -32.33
N GLN A 186 32.64 -55.59 -31.15
CA GLN A 186 32.66 -57.02 -30.82
C GLN A 186 31.70 -57.85 -31.68
N VAL A 187 30.49 -57.34 -31.92
CA VAL A 187 29.49 -58.02 -32.75
C VAL A 187 29.95 -58.12 -34.20
N ASN A 188 30.62 -57.09 -34.73
CA ASN A 188 31.23 -57.14 -36.07
C ASN A 188 32.36 -58.18 -36.14
N ALA A 189 33.23 -58.24 -35.14
CA ALA A 189 34.29 -59.25 -35.07
C ALA A 189 33.72 -60.69 -35.05
N ILE A 190 32.60 -60.89 -34.33
CA ILE A 190 31.87 -62.17 -34.34
C ILE A 190 31.32 -62.45 -35.75
N ASN A 191 30.72 -61.47 -36.42
CA ASN A 191 30.18 -61.63 -37.78
C ASN A 191 31.28 -62.07 -38.77
N ASP A 192 32.46 -61.46 -38.69
CA ASP A 192 33.61 -61.82 -39.52
C ASP A 192 34.06 -63.26 -39.24
N ALA A 193 34.17 -63.66 -37.97
CA ALA A 193 34.52 -65.02 -37.57
C ALA A 193 33.50 -66.06 -38.07
N ILE A 194 32.19 -65.75 -37.97
CA ILE A 194 31.12 -66.61 -38.49
C ILE A 194 31.19 -66.71 -40.02
N SER A 195 31.56 -65.63 -40.71
CA SER A 195 31.78 -65.67 -42.16
C SER A 195 32.94 -66.60 -42.55
N VAL A 196 34.00 -66.68 -41.75
CA VAL A 196 35.10 -67.64 -41.94
C VAL A 196 34.63 -69.07 -41.68
N ILE A 197 33.82 -69.31 -40.65
CA ILE A 197 33.26 -70.64 -40.37
C ILE A 197 32.37 -71.13 -41.51
N ASP A 198 31.52 -70.27 -42.06
CA ASP A 198 30.68 -70.57 -43.23
C ASP A 198 31.54 -70.94 -44.46
N GLN A 199 32.63 -70.21 -44.70
CA GLN A 199 33.60 -70.54 -45.76
C GLN A 199 34.29 -71.90 -45.53
N ILE A 200 34.70 -72.21 -44.29
CA ILE A 200 35.30 -73.50 -43.93
C ILE A 200 34.29 -74.64 -44.13
N ALA A 201 33.03 -74.44 -43.71
CA ALA A 201 31.96 -75.41 -43.91
C ALA A 201 31.72 -75.67 -45.40
N PHE A 202 31.70 -74.61 -46.23
CA PHE A 202 31.58 -74.73 -47.67
C PHE A 202 32.75 -75.49 -48.30
N GLN A 203 33.99 -75.14 -47.95
CA GLN A 203 35.19 -75.85 -48.42
C GLN A 203 35.18 -77.33 -48.01
N THR A 204 34.78 -77.62 -46.77
CA THR A 204 34.67 -79.00 -46.25
C THR A 204 33.61 -79.80 -47.01
N ASN A 205 32.47 -79.16 -47.35
CA ASN A 205 31.44 -79.77 -48.18
C ASN A 205 31.98 -80.11 -49.59
N ILE A 206 32.77 -79.23 -50.22
CA ILE A 206 33.43 -79.53 -51.51
C ILE A 206 34.46 -80.66 -51.39
N LEU A 207 35.30 -80.64 -50.36
CA LEU A 207 36.28 -81.71 -50.07
C LEU A 207 35.59 -83.07 -49.89
N SER A 208 34.50 -83.12 -49.12
CA SER A 208 33.73 -84.33 -48.88
C SER A 208 33.05 -84.87 -50.15
N LEU A 209 32.60 -83.97 -51.03
CA LEU A 209 32.04 -84.33 -52.34
C LEU A 209 33.12 -84.97 -53.23
N ASN A 210 34.30 -84.37 -53.30
CA ASN A 210 35.43 -84.91 -54.05
C ASN A 210 35.86 -86.28 -53.51
N ALA A 211 35.90 -86.45 -52.18
CA ALA A 211 36.20 -87.74 -51.54
C ALA A 211 35.14 -88.81 -51.85
N ALA A 212 33.86 -88.43 -51.90
CA ALA A 212 32.77 -89.34 -52.28
C ALA A 212 32.88 -89.77 -53.76
N VAL A 213 33.29 -88.88 -54.67
CA VAL A 213 33.55 -89.19 -56.08
C VAL A 213 34.74 -90.15 -56.22
N GLU A 214 35.84 -89.92 -55.52
CA GLU A 214 37.02 -90.78 -55.55
C GLU A 214 36.71 -92.18 -54.95
N ALA A 215 35.93 -92.23 -53.87
CA ALA A 215 35.47 -93.46 -53.26
C ALA A 215 34.56 -94.28 -54.20
N ALA A 216 33.70 -93.61 -54.97
CA ALA A 216 32.89 -94.27 -56.01
C ALA A 216 33.76 -94.81 -57.16
N THR A 217 34.84 -94.11 -57.49
CA THR A 217 35.81 -94.52 -58.53
C THR A 217 36.61 -95.75 -58.11
N ALA A 218 36.87 -95.93 -56.80
CA ALA A 218 37.58 -97.09 -56.23
C ALA A 218 36.71 -98.36 -56.06
N GLY A 219 35.41 -98.33 -56.39
CA GLY A 219 34.52 -99.50 -56.38
C GLY A 219 34.33 -100.14 -54.99
N GLU A 220 34.43 -101.47 -54.89
CA GLU A 220 34.23 -102.24 -53.63
C GLU A 220 35.21 -101.83 -52.52
N ALA A 221 36.45 -101.45 -52.86
CA ALA A 221 37.46 -101.01 -51.88
C ALA A 221 37.16 -99.63 -51.26
N GLY A 222 36.35 -98.80 -51.94
CA GLY A 222 36.00 -97.44 -51.52
C GLY A 222 34.75 -97.32 -50.65
N LYS A 223 33.99 -98.41 -50.43
CA LYS A 223 32.71 -98.38 -49.69
C LYS A 223 32.82 -97.75 -48.29
N GLY A 224 33.87 -98.08 -47.53
CA GLY A 224 34.10 -97.50 -46.19
C GLY A 224 34.41 -96.00 -46.25
N PHE A 225 35.21 -95.57 -47.23
CA PHE A 225 35.52 -94.16 -47.46
C PHE A 225 34.30 -93.35 -47.92
N SER A 226 33.41 -93.95 -48.72
CA SER A 226 32.17 -93.30 -49.17
C SER A 226 31.23 -92.95 -48.00
N VAL A 227 31.15 -93.80 -46.98
CA VAL A 227 30.32 -93.54 -45.79
C VAL A 227 30.90 -92.38 -44.98
N VAL A 228 32.22 -92.37 -44.76
CA VAL A 228 32.90 -91.27 -44.05
C VAL A 228 32.74 -89.96 -44.82
N ALA A 229 32.88 -89.97 -46.15
CA ALA A 229 32.68 -88.78 -46.97
C ALA A 229 31.25 -88.22 -46.88
N ALA A 230 30.23 -89.08 -46.83
CA ALA A 230 28.85 -88.67 -46.64
C ALA A 230 28.59 -88.07 -45.25
N GLU A 231 29.19 -88.64 -44.19
CA GLU A 231 29.06 -88.11 -42.82
C GLU A 231 29.76 -86.76 -42.67
N VAL A 232 30.97 -86.60 -43.23
CA VAL A 232 31.70 -85.33 -43.26
C VAL A 232 30.89 -84.27 -44.03
N ARG A 233 30.24 -84.66 -45.13
CA ARG A 233 29.36 -83.76 -45.89
C ARG A 233 28.15 -83.30 -45.07
N ASN A 234 27.51 -84.21 -44.34
CA ASN A 234 26.39 -83.89 -43.46
C ASN A 234 26.82 -82.92 -42.35
N LEU A 235 27.98 -83.18 -41.72
CA LEU A 235 28.54 -82.31 -40.69
C LEU A 235 28.87 -80.90 -41.23
N ALA A 236 29.40 -80.82 -42.45
CA ALA A 236 29.66 -79.55 -43.13
C ALA A 236 28.35 -78.78 -43.41
N PHE A 237 27.29 -79.45 -43.86
CA PHE A 237 25.98 -78.83 -44.06
C PHE A 237 25.39 -78.29 -42.76
N ARG A 238 25.42 -79.09 -41.68
CA ARG A 238 24.96 -78.66 -40.34
C ARG A 238 25.77 -77.48 -39.81
N SER A 239 27.07 -77.43 -40.09
CA SER A 239 27.93 -76.31 -39.70
C SER A 239 27.57 -75.02 -40.45
N ALA A 240 27.28 -75.10 -41.75
CA ALA A 240 26.82 -73.95 -42.54
C ALA A 240 25.44 -73.45 -42.09
N GLU A 241 24.52 -74.36 -41.77
CA GLU A 241 23.20 -74.00 -41.23
C GLU A 241 23.33 -73.28 -39.88
N ALA A 242 24.13 -73.81 -38.95
CA ALA A 242 24.41 -73.15 -37.68
C ALA A 242 25.09 -71.79 -37.85
N ALA A 243 26.05 -71.66 -38.77
CA ALA A 243 26.69 -70.39 -39.08
C ALA A 243 25.67 -69.35 -39.58
N LYS A 244 24.72 -69.76 -40.43
CA LYS A 244 23.64 -68.89 -40.92
C LYS A 244 22.69 -68.43 -39.82
N GLU A 245 22.32 -69.32 -38.90
CA GLU A 245 21.50 -68.96 -37.74
C GLU A 245 22.22 -67.95 -36.84
N ILE A 246 23.49 -68.20 -36.51
CA ILE A 246 24.28 -67.27 -35.69
C ILE A 246 24.42 -65.93 -36.39
N LYS A 247 24.65 -65.89 -37.71
CA LYS A 247 24.72 -64.65 -38.49
C LYS A 247 23.44 -63.82 -38.38
N THR A 248 22.29 -64.48 -38.33
CA THR A 248 20.99 -63.82 -38.13
C THR A 248 20.89 -63.21 -36.73
N ILE A 249 21.29 -63.95 -35.69
CA ILE A 249 21.29 -63.47 -34.30
C ILE A 249 22.25 -62.27 -34.14
N VAL A 250 23.45 -62.36 -34.70
CA VAL A 250 24.48 -61.30 -34.70
C VAL A 250 24.00 -60.05 -35.44
N GLY A 251 23.31 -60.22 -36.58
CA GLY A 251 22.68 -59.10 -37.30
C GLY A 251 21.62 -58.39 -36.46
N ASN A 252 20.78 -59.15 -35.75
CA ASN A 252 19.80 -58.59 -34.82
C ASN A 252 20.46 -57.86 -33.65
N ALA A 253 21.53 -58.44 -33.07
CA ALA A 253 22.29 -57.81 -31.99
C ALA A 253 22.93 -56.48 -32.45
N THR A 254 23.48 -56.43 -33.68
CA THR A 254 24.04 -55.22 -34.30
C THR A 254 22.97 -54.13 -34.42
N SER A 255 21.78 -54.50 -34.94
CA SER A 255 20.66 -53.57 -35.07
C SER A 255 20.24 -53.02 -33.70
N LYS A 256 20.18 -53.86 -32.66
CA LYS A 256 19.83 -53.44 -31.30
C LYS A 256 20.88 -52.55 -30.64
N ALA A 257 22.17 -52.82 -30.85
CA ALA A 257 23.26 -51.98 -30.37
C ALA A 257 23.21 -50.58 -31.03
N ASN A 258 22.98 -50.53 -32.34
CA ASN A 258 22.80 -49.26 -33.07
C ASN A 258 21.59 -48.46 -32.55
N GLN A 259 20.45 -49.11 -32.33
CA GLN A 259 19.29 -48.47 -31.70
C GLN A 259 19.62 -47.92 -30.31
N GLY A 260 20.34 -48.70 -29.48
CA GLY A 260 20.78 -48.26 -28.15
C GLY A 260 21.70 -47.03 -28.22
N LYS A 261 22.60 -46.99 -29.20
CA LYS A 261 23.48 -45.85 -29.47
C LYS A 261 22.69 -44.59 -29.87
N GLU A 262 21.71 -44.72 -30.75
CA GLU A 262 20.85 -43.60 -31.15
C GLU A 262 20.07 -43.04 -29.96
N ILE A 263 19.46 -43.91 -29.14
CA ILE A 263 18.73 -43.51 -27.93
C ILE A 263 19.66 -42.77 -26.95
N ALA A 264 20.88 -43.28 -26.73
CA ALA A 264 21.84 -42.62 -25.86
C ALA A 264 22.28 -41.24 -26.39
N ASN A 265 22.45 -41.10 -27.72
CA ASN A 265 22.74 -39.80 -28.35
C ASN A 265 21.60 -38.80 -28.18
N ASP A 266 20.35 -39.24 -28.29
CA ASP A 266 19.20 -38.37 -28.07
C ASP A 266 19.05 -38.00 -26.58
N MET A 267 19.38 -38.91 -25.66
CA MET A 267 19.49 -38.58 -24.23
C MET A 267 20.52 -37.48 -23.98
N ILE A 268 21.70 -37.54 -24.61
CA ILE A 268 22.74 -36.50 -24.47
C ILE A 268 22.19 -35.13 -24.89
N LYS A 269 21.53 -35.05 -26.07
CA LYS A 269 20.89 -33.80 -26.52
C LYS A 269 19.84 -33.29 -25.52
N GLY A 270 19.02 -34.21 -24.98
CA GLY A 270 18.01 -33.89 -23.97
C GLY A 270 18.61 -33.34 -22.68
N TYR A 271 19.75 -33.88 -22.23
CA TYR A 271 20.46 -33.34 -21.06
C TYR A 271 21.08 -31.96 -21.33
N VAL A 272 21.57 -31.70 -22.54
CA VAL A 272 22.07 -30.36 -22.93
C VAL A 272 20.95 -29.32 -22.85
N GLU A 273 19.77 -29.63 -23.41
CA GLU A 273 18.60 -28.74 -23.34
C GLU A 273 18.11 -28.56 -21.90
N LEU A 274 18.07 -29.65 -21.11
CA LEU A 274 17.71 -29.60 -19.69
C LEU A 274 18.66 -28.68 -18.91
N ASN A 275 19.97 -28.79 -19.12
CA ASN A 275 20.97 -27.93 -18.48
C ASN A 275 20.81 -26.45 -18.86
N GLN A 276 20.45 -26.15 -20.11
CA GLN A 276 20.12 -24.77 -20.53
C GLN A 276 18.90 -24.24 -19.78
N ASN A 277 17.83 -25.03 -19.67
CA ASN A 277 16.61 -24.65 -18.93
C ASN A 277 16.86 -24.46 -17.43
N ILE A 278 17.68 -25.31 -16.82
CA ILE A 278 18.08 -25.15 -15.41
C ILE A 278 18.88 -23.86 -15.23
N THR A 279 19.80 -23.54 -16.14
CA THR A 279 20.58 -22.29 -16.10
C THR A 279 19.68 -21.05 -16.18
N GLN A 280 18.70 -21.05 -17.09
CA GLN A 280 17.70 -19.98 -17.17
C GLN A 280 16.89 -19.85 -15.87
N THR A 281 16.51 -20.98 -15.27
CA THR A 281 15.79 -21.00 -13.98
C THR A 281 16.64 -20.40 -12.85
N ILE A 282 17.94 -20.69 -12.81
CA ILE A 282 18.86 -20.09 -11.83
C ILE A 282 18.92 -18.57 -11.99
N ASN A 283 18.98 -18.07 -13.23
CA ASN A 283 18.96 -16.62 -13.49
C ASN A 283 17.66 -15.98 -12.99
N LEU A 284 16.51 -16.60 -13.25
CA LEU A 284 15.22 -16.11 -12.73
C LEU A 284 15.17 -16.09 -11.20
N ILE A 285 15.73 -17.10 -10.54
CA ILE A 285 15.84 -17.13 -9.07
C ILE A 285 16.68 -15.94 -8.58
N SER A 286 17.78 -15.62 -9.26
CA SER A 286 18.63 -14.47 -8.93
C SER A 286 17.90 -13.13 -9.12
N ASP A 287 17.10 -12.99 -10.17
CA ASP A 287 16.31 -11.77 -10.42
C ASP A 287 15.24 -11.57 -9.34
N ILE A 288 14.60 -12.67 -8.89
CA ILE A 288 13.61 -12.63 -7.80
C ILE A 288 14.30 -12.32 -6.46
N GLU A 289 15.51 -12.83 -6.21
CA GLU A 289 16.31 -12.49 -5.03
C GLU A 289 16.56 -10.98 -4.96
N MET A 290 17.03 -10.38 -6.06
CA MET A 290 17.29 -8.95 -6.14
C MET A 290 16.01 -8.13 -5.92
N SER A 291 14.92 -8.51 -6.59
CA SER A 291 13.61 -7.86 -6.44
C SER A 291 13.09 -7.95 -5.00
N SER A 292 13.25 -9.10 -4.33
CA SER A 292 12.82 -9.29 -2.94
C SER A 292 13.62 -8.43 -1.98
N LYS A 293 14.92 -8.24 -2.25
CA LYS A 293 15.78 -7.35 -1.46
C LYS A 293 15.39 -5.88 -1.64
N GLU A 294 15.07 -5.46 -2.85
CA GLU A 294 14.54 -4.11 -3.11
C GLU A 294 13.18 -3.89 -2.42
N GLN A 295 12.28 -4.87 -2.46
CA GLN A 295 11.01 -4.82 -1.75
C GLN A 295 11.20 -4.68 -0.23
N LEU A 296 12.15 -5.40 0.35
CA LEU A 296 12.46 -5.29 1.78
C LEU A 296 12.90 -3.87 2.14
N VAL A 297 13.83 -3.29 1.37
CA VAL A 297 14.28 -1.90 1.57
C VAL A 297 13.14 -0.91 1.40
N GLY A 298 12.28 -1.10 0.40
CA GLY A 298 11.11 -0.24 0.19
C GLY A 298 10.12 -0.30 1.36
N ILE A 299 9.93 -1.46 1.97
CA ILE A 299 9.06 -1.61 3.15
C ILE A 299 9.69 -1.01 4.40
N GLU A 300 11.00 -1.16 4.60
CA GLU A 300 11.70 -0.48 5.70
C GLU A 300 11.50 1.03 5.63
N GLN A 301 11.57 1.64 4.44
CA GLN A 301 11.30 3.06 4.24
C GLN A 301 9.84 3.43 4.54
N ILE A 302 8.86 2.61 4.13
CA ILE A 302 7.45 2.85 4.44
C ILE A 302 7.21 2.74 5.95
N ASN A 303 7.82 1.75 6.60
CA ASN A 303 7.70 1.54 8.03
C ASN A 303 8.31 2.71 8.82
N ASP A 304 9.46 3.23 8.39
CA ASP A 304 10.07 4.42 8.97
C ASP A 304 9.15 5.65 8.82
N ALA A 305 8.52 5.82 7.66
CA ALA A 305 7.60 6.94 7.39
C ALA A 305 6.28 6.88 8.19
N ILE A 306 5.82 5.68 8.57
CA ILE A 306 4.62 5.51 9.41
C ILE A 306 4.93 5.70 10.89
N ASN A 307 6.16 5.34 11.32
CA ASN A 307 6.59 5.50 12.70
C ASN A 307 7.16 6.89 13.03
N SER A 308 7.41 7.74 12.03
CA SER A 308 7.89 9.13 12.18
C SER A 308 6.78 10.14 12.33
#